data_AF-A0A0Q6WRY1-F1
#
_entry.id   AF-A0A0Q6WRY1-F1
#
_cell.length_a   1.000
_cell.length_b   1.000
_cell.length_c   1.000
_cell.angle_alpha   90.00
_cell.angle_beta   90.00
_cell.angle_gamma   90.00
#
_symmetry.space_group_name_H-M   'P 1'
#
loop_
_entity.id
_entity.type
_entity.pdbx_description
1 polymer ?
#
loop_
_entity_poly.entity_id
_entity_poly.type
_entity_poly.pdbx_seq_one_letter_code
_entity_poly.pdbx_strand_id
1 'polypeptide(L)'
;MNREAGLGLVVALLCAAPVLAAGQKKPTPVAKATPAVAAASAPAPALSEAQRDYIEQIFKNLVVPRFTVRADDALDDEARAAAQAMQAEHLPRVQALMTQWALEEIQQPEEKDWFRRMTARLANEFALWGRDSTGPEQDAALSQALRMPGMCRPVGGWSSELVMRLARLRGLPPEVRRAAVQAERDLLARWGKARQVDETEPLDAEDMLLALRVDSQPPWKPLPPVLAQLYLGDSGDSRLDPRVAEPAVRCALHQWGGVTPAQFRAAMAMQAADVLGINRLVAAGPTSADNAYPKLGSLFTVRGVITIRAALNSDGKLVNPTVVQREISVPGLREVRALAFEGVLDLATLTKAQEMDWMEWAPKQGMRLFEREFEWDL
;
A
#
# COMPACT_ATOMS: atom_id res chain seq x y z
N MET A 1 24.78 -4.77 63.17
CA MET A 1 23.50 -4.05 63.09
C MET A 1 22.62 -4.77 62.08
N ASN A 2 21.61 -5.47 62.62
CA ASN A 2 20.30 -5.86 62.04
C ASN A 2 20.29 -6.54 60.67
N ARG A 3 20.14 -7.88 60.62
CA ARG A 3 18.90 -8.72 60.62
C ARG A 3 18.51 -9.08 59.18
N GLU A 4 18.69 -10.34 58.76
CA GLU A 4 17.69 -11.44 58.72
C GLU A 4 16.54 -11.13 57.75
N ALA A 5 16.01 -11.98 56.86
CA ALA A 5 16.04 -13.42 56.55
C ALA A 5 15.58 -13.54 55.06
N GLY A 6 15.77 -14.59 54.25
CA GLY A 6 15.68 -16.02 54.48
C GLY A 6 14.45 -16.60 53.73
N LEU A 7 14.62 -17.76 53.08
CA LEU A 7 13.65 -18.61 52.34
C LEU A 7 13.31 -18.16 50.89
N GLY A 8 13.51 -18.92 49.81
CA GLY A 8 13.82 -20.35 49.64
C GLY A 8 12.57 -21.19 49.45
N LEU A 9 12.29 -21.70 48.24
CA LEU A 9 11.95 -23.12 47.98
C LEU A 9 11.87 -23.44 46.49
N VAL A 10 12.34 -24.65 46.20
CA VAL A 10 12.37 -25.43 44.96
C VAL A 10 11.04 -26.21 44.79
N VAL A 11 10.82 -26.78 43.59
CA VAL A 11 10.09 -28.03 43.22
C VAL A 11 9.13 -27.72 42.05
N ALA A 12 9.35 -28.12 40.79
CA ALA A 12 9.56 -29.43 40.16
C ALA A 12 8.29 -30.28 39.96
N LEU A 13 8.02 -30.56 38.68
CA LEU A 13 7.37 -31.74 38.06
C LEU A 13 5.82 -31.90 37.95
N LEU A 14 5.47 -32.31 36.71
CA LEU A 14 4.53 -33.35 36.27
C LEU A 14 3.08 -33.01 35.83
N CYS A 15 2.88 -33.27 34.52
CA CYS A 15 1.82 -34.09 33.90
C CYS A 15 0.36 -34.00 34.38
N ALA A 16 -0.56 -33.80 33.43
CA ALA A 16 -1.49 -34.85 32.97
C ALA A 16 -2.48 -34.33 31.91
N ALA A 17 -2.65 -35.11 30.84
CA ALA A 17 -3.79 -35.04 29.94
C ALA A 17 -5.04 -35.68 30.59
N PRO A 18 -6.26 -35.27 30.23
CA PRO A 18 -7.44 -36.09 30.49
C PRO A 18 -7.73 -37.01 29.30
N VAL A 19 -7.52 -38.30 29.55
CA VAL A 19 -8.26 -39.41 28.93
C VAL A 19 -9.69 -39.35 29.48
N LEU A 20 -10.69 -39.19 28.61
CA LEU A 20 -12.09 -39.44 28.98
C LEU A 20 -12.47 -40.86 28.53
N ALA A 21 -12.76 -41.66 29.56
CA ALA A 21 -13.12 -43.06 29.48
C ALA A 21 -14.57 -43.26 29.04
N ALA A 22 -14.77 -44.43 28.45
CA ALA A 22 -16.00 -45.00 27.94
C ALA A 22 -17.12 -45.10 29.00
N GLY A 23 -18.32 -44.67 28.62
CA GLY A 23 -19.58 -45.12 29.20
C GLY A 23 -20.24 -46.15 28.29
N GLN A 24 -20.42 -47.38 28.77
CA GLN A 24 -21.20 -48.42 28.10
C GLN A 24 -22.70 -48.31 28.42
N LYS A 25 -23.51 -48.69 27.40
CA LYS A 25 -24.88 -49.28 27.41
C LYS A 25 -26.06 -48.41 26.94
N LYS A 26 -26.49 -48.68 25.70
CA LYS A 26 -27.74 -49.42 25.40
C LYS A 26 -27.71 -49.90 23.94
N PRO A 27 -28.16 -51.13 23.62
CA PRO A 27 -28.28 -51.58 22.24
C PRO A 27 -29.49 -50.92 21.58
N THR A 28 -29.25 -50.06 20.61
CA THR A 28 -30.27 -49.45 19.74
C THR A 28 -30.55 -50.42 18.59
N PRO A 29 -31.82 -50.61 18.17
CA PRO A 29 -32.20 -51.58 17.13
C PRO A 29 -31.49 -51.29 15.81
N VAL A 30 -31.13 -52.38 15.11
CA VAL A 30 -30.55 -52.39 13.76
C VAL A 30 -31.50 -51.64 12.82
N ALA A 31 -31.18 -50.38 12.53
CA ALA A 31 -31.81 -49.62 11.47
C ALA A 31 -31.35 -50.19 10.12
N LYS A 32 -32.31 -50.54 9.26
CA LYS A 32 -32.06 -50.92 7.85
C LYS A 32 -31.17 -49.86 7.20
N ALA A 33 -30.08 -50.29 6.59
CA ALA A 33 -29.20 -49.45 5.78
C ALA A 33 -30.06 -48.71 4.73
N THR A 34 -30.21 -47.41 4.93
CA THR A 34 -30.76 -46.52 3.91
C THR A 34 -29.65 -46.36 2.87
N PRO A 35 -29.91 -46.57 1.57
CA PRO A 35 -28.89 -46.35 0.55
C PRO A 35 -28.40 -44.91 0.66
N ALA A 36 -27.07 -44.75 0.73
CA ALA A 36 -26.42 -43.45 0.68
C ALA A 36 -26.88 -42.74 -0.60
N VAL A 37 -27.80 -41.79 -0.45
CA VAL A 37 -28.14 -40.85 -1.52
C VAL A 37 -26.87 -40.03 -1.71
N ALA A 38 -26.18 -40.27 -2.82
CA ALA A 38 -25.06 -39.46 -3.25
C ALA A 38 -25.56 -38.01 -3.26
N ALA A 39 -25.03 -37.18 -2.35
CA ALA A 39 -25.28 -35.77 -2.36
C ALA A 39 -24.83 -35.24 -3.73
N ALA A 40 -25.79 -34.84 -4.56
CA ALA A 40 -25.49 -34.20 -5.82
C ALA A 40 -24.66 -32.95 -5.49
N SER A 41 -23.39 -32.96 -5.90
CA SER A 41 -22.51 -31.81 -5.77
C SER A 41 -23.22 -30.63 -6.43
N ALA A 42 -23.53 -29.60 -5.64
CA ALA A 42 -24.08 -28.36 -6.17
C ALA A 42 -23.14 -27.88 -7.30
N PRO A 43 -23.68 -27.41 -8.43
CA PRO A 43 -22.85 -26.93 -9.53
C PRO A 43 -21.89 -25.87 -9.01
N ALA A 44 -20.63 -25.97 -9.40
CA ALA A 44 -19.62 -24.99 -9.03
C ALA A 44 -20.15 -23.58 -9.39
N PRO A 45 -20.00 -22.60 -8.49
CA PRO A 45 -20.44 -21.25 -8.76
C PRO A 45 -19.78 -20.76 -10.06
N ALA A 46 -20.61 -20.31 -10.99
CA ALA A 46 -20.19 -19.84 -12.30
C ALA A 46 -20.59 -18.38 -12.47
N LEU A 47 -19.70 -17.60 -13.06
CA LEU A 47 -20.00 -16.21 -13.42
C LEU A 47 -21.03 -16.16 -14.55
N SER A 48 -21.98 -15.24 -14.45
CA SER A 48 -22.83 -14.86 -15.57
C SER A 48 -22.00 -14.20 -16.68
N GLU A 49 -22.55 -14.12 -17.88
CA GLU A 49 -21.92 -13.43 -19.00
C GLU A 49 -21.63 -11.95 -18.68
N ALA A 50 -22.62 -11.22 -18.14
CA ALA A 50 -22.44 -9.83 -17.72
C ALA A 50 -21.34 -9.66 -16.65
N GLN A 51 -21.18 -10.63 -15.73
CA GLN A 51 -20.10 -10.60 -14.75
C GLN A 51 -18.73 -10.80 -15.40
N ARG A 52 -18.62 -11.72 -16.38
CA ARG A 52 -17.38 -11.93 -17.14
C ARG A 52 -16.99 -10.69 -17.95
N ASP A 53 -17.96 -10.10 -18.66
CA ASP A 53 -17.72 -8.89 -19.47
C ASP A 53 -17.23 -7.72 -18.60
N TYR A 54 -17.81 -7.58 -17.41
CA TYR A 54 -17.39 -6.54 -16.46
C TYR A 54 -15.95 -6.75 -15.96
N ILE A 55 -15.57 -7.99 -15.61
CA ILE A 55 -14.19 -8.33 -15.22
C ILE A 55 -13.23 -8.04 -16.37
N GLU A 56 -13.60 -8.41 -17.60
CA GLU A 56 -12.80 -8.15 -18.79
C GLU A 56 -12.61 -6.65 -19.02
N GLN A 57 -13.66 -5.84 -18.82
CA GLN A 57 -13.58 -4.39 -18.93
C GLN A 57 -12.63 -3.79 -17.88
N ILE A 58 -12.71 -4.22 -16.61
CA ILE A 58 -11.76 -3.80 -15.57
C ILE A 58 -10.34 -4.21 -15.95
N PHE A 59 -10.14 -5.44 -16.39
CA PHE A 59 -8.83 -5.94 -16.78
C PHE A 59 -8.22 -5.11 -17.92
N LYS A 60 -9.00 -4.84 -18.98
CA LYS A 60 -8.58 -4.01 -20.12
C LYS A 60 -8.29 -2.57 -19.74
N ASN A 61 -9.04 -1.98 -18.80
CA ASN A 61 -8.91 -0.56 -18.47
C ASN A 61 -7.90 -0.29 -17.35
N LEU A 62 -7.76 -1.19 -16.38
CA LEU A 62 -6.95 -0.96 -15.18
C LEU A 62 -5.65 -1.78 -15.16
N VAL A 63 -5.64 -2.98 -15.75
CA VAL A 63 -4.47 -3.88 -15.71
C VAL A 63 -3.62 -3.71 -16.96
N VAL A 64 -4.18 -3.98 -18.14
CA VAL A 64 -3.43 -3.98 -19.40
C VAL A 64 -2.56 -2.72 -19.58
N PRO A 65 -3.08 -1.48 -19.38
CA PRO A 65 -2.29 -0.27 -19.59
C PRO A 65 -1.06 -0.14 -18.67
N ARG A 66 -1.03 -0.87 -17.54
CA ARG A 66 0.09 -0.86 -16.58
C ARG A 66 1.23 -1.80 -16.98
N PHE A 67 0.97 -2.70 -17.92
CA PHE A 67 1.93 -3.68 -18.42
C PHE A 67 2.23 -3.52 -19.91
N THR A 68 1.49 -2.69 -20.64
CA THR A 68 1.74 -2.44 -22.06
C THR A 68 3.14 -1.87 -22.28
N VAL A 69 3.90 -2.53 -23.16
CA VAL A 69 5.19 -2.06 -23.68
C VAL A 69 4.98 -1.51 -25.09
N ARG A 70 5.18 -0.22 -25.28
CA ARG A 70 5.04 0.48 -26.55
C ARG A 70 6.38 0.54 -27.29
N ALA A 71 6.32 0.65 -28.61
CA ALA A 71 7.52 0.72 -29.45
C ALA A 71 8.38 1.97 -29.13
N ASP A 72 7.75 3.08 -28.75
CA ASP A 72 8.39 4.37 -28.44
C ASP A 72 8.87 4.50 -26.98
N ASP A 73 8.63 3.49 -26.12
CA ASP A 73 9.13 3.51 -24.75
C ASP A 73 10.67 3.51 -24.73
N ALA A 74 11.27 4.31 -23.85
CA ALA A 74 12.73 4.45 -23.76
C ALA A 74 13.39 3.29 -22.97
N LEU A 75 13.25 2.08 -23.48
CA LEU A 75 13.89 0.84 -23.02
C LEU A 75 14.95 0.38 -24.03
N ASP A 76 16.05 -0.17 -23.53
CA ASP A 76 16.99 -0.93 -24.36
C ASP A 76 16.40 -2.29 -24.77
N ASP A 77 17.03 -2.96 -25.74
CA ASP A 77 16.49 -4.19 -26.33
C ASP A 77 16.30 -5.32 -25.30
N GLU A 78 17.23 -5.43 -24.35
CA GLU A 78 17.17 -6.44 -23.28
C GLU A 78 16.01 -6.15 -22.33
N ALA A 79 15.86 -4.92 -21.86
CA ALA A 79 14.76 -4.51 -20.98
C ALA A 79 13.41 -4.63 -21.69
N ARG A 80 13.33 -4.29 -22.98
CA ARG A 80 12.12 -4.44 -23.78
C ARG A 80 11.71 -5.90 -23.92
N ALA A 81 12.65 -6.79 -24.28
CA ALA A 81 12.38 -8.22 -24.38
C ALA A 81 11.94 -8.80 -23.02
N ALA A 82 12.58 -8.39 -21.93
CA ALA A 82 12.18 -8.79 -20.58
C ALA A 82 10.76 -8.32 -20.23
N ALA A 83 10.43 -7.06 -20.53
CA ALA A 83 9.11 -6.48 -20.28
C ALA A 83 8.01 -7.20 -21.07
N GLN A 84 8.25 -7.50 -22.36
CA GLN A 84 7.31 -8.23 -23.20
C GLN A 84 7.08 -9.67 -22.69
N ALA A 85 8.14 -10.34 -22.25
CA ALA A 85 8.02 -11.67 -21.64
C ALA A 85 7.20 -11.63 -20.34
N MET A 86 7.47 -10.64 -19.47
CA MET A 86 6.69 -10.42 -18.25
C MET A 86 5.22 -10.14 -18.55
N GLN A 87 4.93 -9.27 -19.52
CA GLN A 87 3.58 -8.96 -19.94
C GLN A 87 2.84 -10.23 -20.43
N ALA A 88 3.48 -11.01 -21.31
CA ALA A 88 2.90 -12.22 -21.89
C ALA A 88 2.57 -13.29 -20.85
N GLU A 89 3.43 -13.44 -19.82
CA GLU A 89 3.21 -14.39 -18.74
C GLU A 89 2.18 -13.87 -17.72
N HIS A 90 2.28 -12.60 -17.35
CA HIS A 90 1.55 -12.04 -16.22
C HIS A 90 0.08 -11.76 -16.55
N LEU A 91 -0.21 -11.19 -17.72
CA LEU A 91 -1.57 -10.75 -18.07
C LEU A 91 -2.61 -11.90 -18.03
N PRO A 92 -2.39 -13.07 -18.66
CA PRO A 92 -3.34 -14.17 -18.57
C PRO A 92 -3.54 -14.68 -17.13
N ARG A 93 -2.47 -14.70 -16.32
CA ARG A 93 -2.54 -15.12 -14.93
C ARG A 93 -3.36 -14.15 -14.08
N VAL A 94 -3.19 -12.85 -14.26
CA VAL A 94 -4.00 -11.84 -13.55
C VAL A 94 -5.46 -11.91 -13.96
N GLN A 95 -5.76 -12.12 -15.24
CA GLN A 95 -7.14 -12.31 -15.70
C GLN A 95 -7.81 -13.53 -15.01
N ALA A 96 -7.08 -14.64 -14.89
CA ALA A 96 -7.55 -15.82 -14.17
C ALA A 96 -7.73 -15.55 -12.66
N LEU A 97 -6.78 -14.84 -12.02
CA LEU A 97 -6.88 -14.43 -10.61
C LEU A 97 -8.09 -13.54 -10.36
N MET A 98 -8.35 -12.55 -11.21
CA MET A 98 -9.51 -11.67 -11.08
C MET A 98 -10.83 -12.44 -11.20
N THR A 99 -10.88 -13.42 -12.11
CA THR A 99 -12.03 -14.32 -12.25
C THR A 99 -12.26 -15.14 -10.96
N GLN A 100 -11.18 -15.67 -10.37
CA GLN A 100 -11.25 -16.38 -9.10
C GLN A 100 -11.73 -15.46 -7.97
N TRP A 101 -11.17 -14.26 -7.83
CA TRP A 101 -11.60 -13.32 -6.80
C TRP A 101 -13.06 -12.93 -6.95
N ALA A 102 -13.55 -12.70 -8.17
CA ALA A 102 -14.95 -12.42 -8.40
C ALA A 102 -15.86 -13.54 -7.89
N LEU A 103 -15.51 -14.80 -8.16
CA LEU A 103 -16.24 -15.96 -7.65
C LEU A 103 -16.24 -16.04 -6.13
N GLU A 104 -15.11 -15.74 -5.49
CA GLU A 104 -15.01 -15.66 -4.02
C GLU A 104 -15.88 -14.55 -3.44
N GLU A 105 -15.95 -13.40 -4.09
CA GLU A 105 -16.69 -12.22 -3.63
C GLU A 105 -18.20 -12.32 -3.84
N ILE A 106 -18.64 -12.99 -4.90
CA ILE A 106 -20.07 -13.26 -5.17
C ILE A 106 -20.68 -14.21 -4.14
N GLN A 107 -19.86 -15.12 -3.58
CA GLN A 107 -20.31 -16.06 -2.55
C GLN A 107 -20.42 -15.43 -1.16
N GLN A 108 -19.93 -14.20 -0.97
CA GLN A 108 -20.02 -13.53 0.33
C GLN A 108 -21.48 -13.07 0.59
N PRO A 109 -22.08 -13.47 1.73
CA PRO A 109 -23.50 -13.24 1.99
C PRO A 109 -23.85 -11.77 2.30
N GLU A 110 -22.85 -10.94 2.64
CA GLU A 110 -23.11 -9.66 3.31
C GLU A 110 -23.27 -8.45 2.38
N GLU A 111 -22.90 -8.52 1.08
CA GLU A 111 -22.95 -7.32 0.23
C GLU A 111 -23.01 -7.60 -1.29
N LYS A 112 -23.86 -6.84 -2.00
CA LYS A 112 -24.07 -6.91 -3.46
C LYS A 112 -22.89 -6.38 -4.31
N ASP A 113 -21.93 -5.68 -3.71
CA ASP A 113 -20.85 -4.96 -4.41
C ASP A 113 -19.57 -5.80 -4.62
N TRP A 114 -19.71 -7.05 -5.06
CA TRP A 114 -18.59 -7.98 -5.31
C TRP A 114 -17.49 -7.37 -6.18
N PHE A 115 -17.87 -6.52 -7.14
CA PHE A 115 -16.96 -5.90 -8.07
C PHE A 115 -16.05 -4.85 -7.42
N ARG A 116 -16.56 -4.09 -6.43
CA ARG A 116 -15.76 -3.12 -5.66
C ARG A 116 -14.73 -3.84 -4.80
N ARG A 117 -15.13 -4.91 -4.13
CA ARG A 117 -14.23 -5.76 -3.33
C ARG A 117 -13.13 -6.41 -4.16
N MET A 118 -13.49 -6.95 -5.35
CA MET A 118 -12.50 -7.45 -6.31
C MET A 118 -11.55 -6.34 -6.78
N THR A 119 -12.08 -5.14 -7.07
CA THR A 119 -11.27 -3.99 -7.49
C THR A 119 -10.35 -3.51 -6.36
N ALA A 120 -10.79 -3.57 -5.11
CA ALA A 120 -9.97 -3.26 -3.95
C ALA A 120 -8.76 -4.21 -3.86
N ARG A 121 -8.97 -5.52 -4.06
CA ARG A 121 -7.86 -6.49 -4.17
C ARG A 121 -6.90 -6.13 -5.27
N LEU A 122 -7.40 -5.84 -6.45
CA LEU A 122 -6.55 -5.45 -7.58
C LEU A 122 -5.72 -4.21 -7.26
N ALA A 123 -6.33 -3.17 -6.68
CA ALA A 123 -5.60 -1.97 -6.28
C ALA A 123 -4.52 -2.29 -5.24
N ASN A 124 -4.84 -3.14 -4.26
CA ASN A 124 -3.89 -3.55 -3.23
C ASN A 124 -2.73 -4.38 -3.79
N GLU A 125 -2.94 -5.19 -4.82
CA GLU A 125 -1.88 -5.93 -5.51
C GLU A 125 -0.88 -5.01 -6.22
N PHE A 126 -1.34 -3.91 -6.82
CA PHE A 126 -0.44 -2.88 -7.34
C PHE A 126 0.38 -2.19 -6.22
N ALA A 127 -0.25 -1.88 -5.08
CA ALA A 127 0.45 -1.32 -3.94
C ALA A 127 1.50 -2.29 -3.35
N LEU A 128 1.12 -3.56 -3.20
CA LEU A 128 2.01 -4.64 -2.76
C LEU A 128 3.20 -4.81 -3.72
N TRP A 129 2.98 -4.79 -5.04
CA TRP A 129 4.06 -4.86 -6.02
C TRP A 129 5.04 -3.68 -5.91
N GLY A 130 4.55 -2.49 -5.52
CA GLY A 130 5.36 -1.32 -5.21
C GLY A 130 6.19 -1.46 -3.93
N ARG A 131 5.60 -2.03 -2.88
CA ARG A 131 6.17 -2.03 -1.52
C ARG A 131 7.01 -3.26 -1.17
N ASP A 132 6.71 -4.40 -1.78
CA ASP A 132 7.38 -5.69 -1.55
C ASP A 132 8.85 -5.69 -2.00
N SER A 133 9.65 -6.58 -1.40
CA SER A 133 11.03 -6.87 -1.77
C SER A 133 11.25 -8.37 -1.89
N THR A 134 12.08 -8.75 -2.84
CA THR A 134 12.59 -10.12 -3.00
C THR A 134 13.77 -10.40 -2.07
N GLY A 135 14.34 -9.37 -1.44
CA GLY A 135 15.38 -9.51 -0.44
C GLY A 135 16.52 -8.50 -0.60
N PRO A 136 17.62 -8.70 0.16
CA PRO A 136 18.73 -7.74 0.22
C PRO A 136 19.39 -7.44 -1.12
N GLU A 137 19.42 -8.38 -2.06
CA GLU A 137 20.02 -8.19 -3.39
C GLU A 137 19.24 -7.16 -4.23
N GLN A 138 17.91 -7.22 -4.22
CA GLN A 138 17.08 -6.21 -4.87
C GLN A 138 17.24 -4.86 -4.20
N ASP A 139 17.30 -4.83 -2.87
CA ASP A 139 17.48 -3.59 -2.11
C ASP A 139 18.85 -2.95 -2.36
N ALA A 140 19.89 -3.75 -2.57
CA ALA A 140 21.21 -3.29 -2.99
C ALA A 140 21.20 -2.72 -4.41
N ALA A 141 20.54 -3.40 -5.36
CA ALA A 141 20.37 -2.90 -6.72
C ALA A 141 19.59 -1.57 -6.75
N LEU A 142 18.51 -1.47 -5.98
CA LEU A 142 17.75 -0.23 -5.83
C LEU A 142 18.59 0.88 -5.19
N SER A 143 19.35 0.57 -4.13
CA SER A 143 20.28 1.52 -3.50
C SER A 143 21.30 2.06 -4.50
N GLN A 144 21.83 1.21 -5.36
CA GLN A 144 22.76 1.62 -6.41
C GLN A 144 22.06 2.51 -7.45
N ALA A 145 20.85 2.13 -7.88
CA ALA A 145 20.06 2.89 -8.84
C ALA A 145 19.71 4.30 -8.32
N LEU A 146 19.36 4.43 -7.04
CA LEU A 146 19.07 5.72 -6.40
C LEU A 146 20.24 6.70 -6.42
N ARG A 147 21.48 6.21 -6.50
CA ARG A 147 22.68 7.06 -6.62
C ARG A 147 22.96 7.51 -8.06
N MET A 148 22.25 6.94 -9.04
CA MET A 148 22.50 7.21 -10.45
C MET A 148 21.81 8.51 -10.92
N PRO A 149 22.52 9.36 -11.68
CA PRO A 149 21.88 10.48 -12.37
C PRO A 149 20.79 9.99 -13.32
N GLY A 150 19.58 10.56 -13.23
CA GLY A 150 18.50 10.27 -14.16
C GLY A 150 17.69 8.99 -13.90
N MET A 151 17.83 8.37 -12.73
CA MET A 151 16.93 7.31 -12.21
C MET A 151 15.45 7.75 -12.27
N CYS A 152 15.17 8.99 -11.89
CA CYS A 152 13.83 9.58 -11.89
C CYS A 152 13.54 10.43 -13.14
N ARG A 153 14.32 10.27 -14.21
CA ARG A 153 14.04 10.99 -15.46
C ARG A 153 12.75 10.42 -16.06
N PRO A 154 11.80 11.26 -16.50
CA PRO A 154 10.62 10.79 -17.20
C PRO A 154 11.04 9.94 -18.40
N VAL A 155 10.49 8.73 -18.47
CA VAL A 155 10.48 7.92 -19.67
C VAL A 155 9.39 8.58 -20.54
N GLY A 156 9.72 9.06 -21.74
CA GLY A 156 8.85 9.98 -22.50
C GLY A 156 7.40 9.48 -22.67
N GLY A 157 6.46 10.39 -22.93
CA GLY A 157 5.04 10.05 -23.15
C GLY A 157 4.34 9.37 -21.97
N TRP A 158 3.22 8.71 -22.23
CA TRP A 158 2.52 7.85 -21.28
C TRP A 158 3.20 6.47 -21.26
N SER A 159 4.14 6.27 -20.32
CA SER A 159 4.79 4.98 -20.04
C SER A 159 4.00 4.18 -19.00
N SER A 160 3.96 2.86 -19.14
CA SER A 160 3.30 1.97 -18.19
C SER A 160 4.13 1.78 -16.90
N GLU A 161 3.52 1.28 -15.82
CA GLU A 161 4.25 1.08 -14.55
C GLU A 161 5.39 0.07 -14.71
N LEU A 162 5.16 -1.03 -15.45
CA LEU A 162 6.21 -2.00 -15.77
C LEU A 162 7.40 -1.33 -16.48
N VAL A 163 7.12 -0.50 -17.49
CA VAL A 163 8.16 0.22 -18.24
C VAL A 163 8.91 1.18 -17.34
N MET A 164 8.21 1.95 -16.50
CA MET A 164 8.83 2.88 -15.55
C MET A 164 9.76 2.16 -14.57
N ARG A 165 9.37 0.99 -14.06
CA ARG A 165 10.19 0.16 -13.16
C ARG A 165 11.44 -0.37 -13.84
N LEU A 166 11.35 -0.84 -15.08
CA LEU A 166 12.51 -1.35 -15.81
C LEU A 166 13.44 -0.22 -16.29
N ALA A 167 12.89 0.92 -16.70
CA ALA A 167 13.67 2.07 -17.13
C ALA A 167 14.56 2.64 -16.02
N ARG A 168 14.11 2.55 -14.75
CA ARG A 168 14.90 2.89 -13.56
C ARG A 168 16.18 2.06 -13.43
N LEU A 169 16.20 0.83 -13.96
CA LEU A 169 17.33 -0.09 -13.87
C LEU A 169 18.38 0.10 -14.97
N ARG A 170 18.10 0.91 -16.00
CA ARG A 170 18.91 0.99 -17.23
C ARG A 170 20.37 1.31 -17.01
N GLY A 171 20.69 2.09 -15.97
CA GLY A 171 22.05 2.52 -15.67
C GLY A 171 22.87 1.50 -14.85
N LEU A 172 22.22 0.48 -14.29
CA LEU A 172 22.91 -0.49 -13.44
C LEU A 172 23.90 -1.33 -14.26
N PRO A 173 24.98 -1.84 -13.65
CA PRO A 173 25.87 -2.81 -14.29
C PRO A 173 25.07 -4.00 -14.84
N PRO A 174 25.46 -4.61 -15.99
CA PRO A 174 24.64 -5.63 -16.66
C PRO A 174 24.21 -6.79 -15.77
N GLU A 175 25.11 -7.32 -14.92
CA GLU A 175 24.79 -8.40 -13.98
C GLU A 175 23.74 -7.98 -12.94
N VAL A 176 23.92 -6.80 -12.34
CA VAL A 176 23.00 -6.26 -11.34
C VAL A 176 21.64 -5.96 -11.97
N ARG A 177 21.64 -5.44 -13.20
CA ARG A 177 20.42 -5.19 -13.98
C ARG A 177 19.67 -6.49 -14.25
N ARG A 178 20.33 -7.54 -14.70
CA ARG A 178 19.70 -8.85 -14.96
C ARG A 178 19.09 -9.44 -13.69
N ALA A 179 19.82 -9.38 -12.56
CA ALA A 179 19.29 -9.80 -11.26
C ALA A 179 18.06 -8.97 -10.84
N ALA A 180 18.10 -7.65 -10.99
CA ALA A 180 16.97 -6.77 -10.67
C ALA A 180 15.75 -7.01 -11.57
N VAL A 181 15.95 -7.28 -12.87
CA VAL A 181 14.89 -7.68 -13.80
C VAL A 181 14.27 -9.01 -13.38
N GLN A 182 15.07 -9.98 -12.92
CA GLN A 182 14.55 -11.24 -12.39
C GLN A 182 13.77 -11.02 -11.09
N ALA A 183 14.25 -10.16 -10.19
CA ALA A 183 13.51 -9.80 -8.99
C ALA A 183 12.12 -9.21 -9.32
N GLU A 184 12.00 -8.39 -10.37
CA GLU A 184 10.70 -7.89 -10.84
C GLU A 184 9.78 -9.02 -11.32
N ARG A 185 10.29 -10.04 -12.01
CA ARG A 185 9.52 -11.24 -12.36
C ARG A 185 9.02 -11.98 -11.13
N ASP A 186 9.91 -12.17 -10.16
CA ASP A 186 9.61 -12.89 -8.92
C ASP A 186 8.55 -12.14 -8.10
N LEU A 187 8.60 -10.81 -8.05
CA LEU A 187 7.56 -9.98 -7.43
C LEU A 187 6.21 -10.13 -8.14
N LEU A 188 6.19 -10.09 -9.47
CA LEU A 188 4.96 -10.31 -10.23
C LEU A 188 4.38 -11.69 -9.92
N ALA A 189 5.20 -12.74 -9.88
CA ALA A 189 4.78 -14.12 -9.56
C ALA A 189 4.18 -14.31 -8.15
N ARG A 190 4.30 -13.32 -7.25
CA ARG A 190 3.65 -13.30 -5.93
C ARG A 190 2.22 -12.77 -5.93
N TRP A 191 1.75 -12.15 -7.02
CA TRP A 191 0.38 -11.63 -7.09
C TRP A 191 -0.66 -12.70 -6.75
N GLY A 192 -1.62 -12.36 -5.88
CA GLY A 192 -2.63 -13.26 -5.34
C GLY A 192 -2.16 -14.13 -4.17
N LYS A 193 -0.92 -13.98 -3.70
CA LYS A 193 -0.37 -14.70 -2.55
C LYS A 193 -0.24 -13.77 -1.35
N ALA A 194 -0.52 -14.31 -0.16
CA ALA A 194 -0.25 -13.64 1.10
C ALA A 194 1.25 -13.38 1.24
N ARG A 195 1.62 -12.16 1.64
CA ARG A 195 3.01 -11.75 1.86
C ARG A 195 3.08 -10.67 2.92
N GLN A 196 4.15 -10.69 3.70
CA GLN A 196 4.47 -9.62 4.63
C GLN A 196 5.17 -8.50 3.84
N VAL A 197 4.82 -7.25 4.15
CA VAL A 197 5.50 -6.08 3.59
C VAL A 197 6.11 -5.26 4.70
N ASP A 198 7.19 -4.57 4.36
CA ASP A 198 7.83 -3.64 5.26
C ASP A 198 6.88 -2.47 5.61
N GLU A 199 6.76 -2.18 6.90
CA GLU A 199 5.92 -1.11 7.43
C GLU A 199 6.58 0.27 7.34
N THR A 200 7.82 0.35 6.85
CA THR A 200 8.56 1.59 6.64
C THR A 200 7.73 2.58 5.86
N GLU A 201 7.57 3.77 6.43
CA GLU A 201 6.85 4.88 5.83
C GLU A 201 7.77 5.70 4.92
N PRO A 202 7.23 6.38 3.89
CA PRO A 202 8.01 7.34 3.12
C PRO A 202 8.52 8.46 4.02
N LEU A 203 9.61 9.12 3.61
CA LEU A 203 10.02 10.36 4.27
C LEU A 203 8.97 11.45 4.04
N ASP A 204 8.72 12.28 5.04
CA ASP A 204 7.87 13.45 4.89
C ASP A 204 8.56 14.49 3.99
N ALA A 205 7.87 14.93 2.94
CA ALA A 205 8.41 15.96 2.08
C ALA A 205 8.52 17.31 2.77
N GLU A 206 7.65 17.60 3.74
CA GLU A 206 7.75 18.85 4.48
C GLU A 206 9.05 18.87 5.28
N ASP A 207 9.43 17.77 5.93
CA ASP A 207 10.74 17.62 6.59
C ASP A 207 11.90 17.79 5.60
N MET A 208 11.77 17.19 4.40
CA MET A 208 12.79 17.29 3.35
C MET A 208 12.93 18.71 2.79
N LEU A 209 11.84 19.46 2.69
CA LEU A 209 11.82 20.84 2.19
C LEU A 209 12.15 21.85 3.30
N LEU A 210 11.79 21.58 4.56
CA LEU A 210 12.21 22.35 5.74
C LEU A 210 13.72 22.28 5.93
N ALA A 211 14.34 21.12 5.68
CA ALA A 211 15.80 20.98 5.67
C ALA A 211 16.48 21.97 4.70
N LEU A 212 15.83 22.36 3.60
CA LEU A 212 16.33 23.41 2.70
C LEU A 212 16.19 24.83 3.26
N ARG A 213 15.22 25.07 4.17
CA ARG A 213 14.92 26.41 4.71
C ARG A 213 15.73 26.72 5.96
N VAL A 214 15.99 25.72 6.79
CA VAL A 214 16.62 25.90 8.12
C VAL A 214 18.14 25.86 8.02
N ASP A 215 18.71 24.98 7.19
CA ASP A 215 20.17 24.82 7.04
C ASP A 215 20.75 25.71 5.94
N SER A 216 20.76 27.01 6.21
CA SER A 216 21.44 28.03 5.39
C SER A 216 22.97 27.90 5.31
N GLN A 217 23.55 26.73 5.59
CA GLN A 217 25.00 26.48 5.52
C GLN A 217 25.38 25.36 4.53
N PRO A 218 26.38 25.58 3.64
CA PRO A 218 26.87 24.60 2.65
C PRO A 218 27.47 23.32 3.25
N PRO A 219 27.53 22.20 2.48
CA PRO A 219 27.21 22.08 1.06
C PRO A 219 25.83 21.45 0.79
N TRP A 220 24.98 22.18 0.07
CA TRP A 220 23.64 21.71 -0.30
C TRP A 220 23.74 20.70 -1.44
N LYS A 221 22.96 19.63 -1.39
CA LYS A 221 22.72 18.79 -2.58
C LYS A 221 21.84 19.60 -3.55
N PRO A 222 22.30 19.93 -4.76
CA PRO A 222 21.52 20.76 -5.67
C PRO A 222 20.18 20.09 -5.98
N LEU A 223 19.11 20.89 -5.99
CA LEU A 223 17.77 20.41 -6.35
C LEU A 223 17.78 19.96 -7.82
N PRO A 224 17.22 18.78 -8.14
CA PRO A 224 16.94 18.40 -9.51
C PRO A 224 16.05 19.45 -10.19
N PRO A 225 16.19 19.71 -11.51
CA PRO A 225 15.43 20.75 -12.21
C PRO A 225 13.92 20.70 -11.98
N VAL A 226 13.34 19.50 -11.93
CA VAL A 226 11.90 19.31 -11.66
C VAL A 226 11.51 19.79 -10.25
N LEU A 227 12.33 19.53 -9.23
CA LEU A 227 12.06 20.00 -7.87
C LEU A 227 12.37 21.49 -7.73
N ALA A 228 13.43 21.97 -8.37
CA ALA A 228 13.76 23.39 -8.38
C ALA A 228 12.64 24.22 -9.01
N GLN A 229 12.06 23.76 -10.12
CA GLN A 229 10.93 24.42 -10.77
C GLN A 229 9.68 24.45 -9.87
N LEU A 230 9.37 23.35 -9.20
CA LEU A 230 8.22 23.27 -8.30
C LEU A 230 8.44 24.08 -7.01
N TYR A 231 9.67 24.13 -6.50
CA TYR A 231 10.02 24.86 -5.28
C TYR A 231 10.13 26.37 -5.50
N LEU A 232 10.66 26.80 -6.65
CA LEU A 232 10.81 28.22 -7.00
C LEU A 232 9.56 28.80 -7.67
N GLY A 233 8.62 27.96 -8.11
CA GLY A 233 7.33 28.41 -8.59
C GLY A 233 6.54 29.09 -7.47
N ASP A 234 5.90 30.21 -7.76
CA ASP A 234 5.16 31.08 -6.81
C ASP A 234 3.82 30.47 -6.34
N SER A 235 3.80 29.16 -6.20
CA SER A 235 2.63 28.38 -5.87
C SER A 235 2.89 27.74 -4.53
N GLY A 236 2.14 28.14 -3.49
CA GLY A 236 1.98 27.35 -2.26
C GLY A 236 1.30 26.00 -2.55
N ASP A 237 1.83 25.27 -3.52
CA ASP A 237 1.17 24.24 -4.29
C ASP A 237 1.35 22.90 -3.58
N SER A 238 0.22 22.27 -3.31
CA SER A 238 0.10 20.85 -2.93
C SER A 238 0.89 19.88 -3.82
N ARG A 239 1.43 20.30 -4.97
CA ARG A 239 2.20 19.49 -5.92
C ARG A 239 3.52 18.93 -5.39
N LEU A 240 4.07 19.50 -4.32
CA LEU A 240 5.25 18.95 -3.63
C LEU A 240 4.89 17.98 -2.50
N ASP A 241 3.63 17.94 -2.05
CA ASP A 241 3.18 16.96 -1.06
C ASP A 241 3.21 15.56 -1.71
N PRO A 242 4.04 14.61 -1.22
CA PRO A 242 4.29 13.32 -1.83
C PRO A 242 3.04 12.43 -1.78
N ARG A 243 2.06 12.77 -0.93
CA ARG A 243 0.77 12.10 -0.90
C ARG A 243 -0.04 12.38 -2.16
N VAL A 244 0.16 13.51 -2.82
CA VAL A 244 -0.60 13.93 -4.02
C VAL A 244 0.27 14.23 -5.24
N ALA A 245 1.59 14.32 -5.07
CA ALA A 245 2.55 14.57 -6.13
C ALA A 245 2.53 13.46 -7.18
N GLU A 246 2.78 13.85 -8.42
CA GLU A 246 2.90 12.92 -9.55
C GLU A 246 4.08 11.95 -9.34
N PRO A 247 4.02 10.72 -9.89
CA PRO A 247 5.06 9.71 -9.69
C PRO A 247 6.49 10.19 -10.00
N ALA A 248 6.67 11.01 -11.03
CA ALA A 248 7.97 11.56 -11.39
C ALA A 248 8.51 12.52 -10.30
N VAL A 249 7.63 13.35 -9.73
CA VAL A 249 7.97 14.27 -8.64
C VAL A 249 8.29 13.48 -7.37
N ARG A 250 7.47 12.48 -7.00
CA ARG A 250 7.74 11.60 -5.85
C ARG A 250 9.09 10.93 -5.96
N CYS A 251 9.40 10.38 -7.14
CA CYS A 251 10.69 9.76 -7.42
C CYS A 251 11.84 10.75 -7.22
N ALA A 252 11.78 11.92 -7.88
CA ALA A 252 12.84 12.92 -7.82
C ALA A 252 13.06 13.42 -6.39
N LEU A 253 11.97 13.65 -5.65
CA LEU A 253 12.02 14.05 -4.25
C LEU A 253 12.75 13.01 -3.41
N HIS A 254 12.30 11.76 -3.41
CA HIS A 254 12.87 10.71 -2.56
C HIS A 254 14.31 10.37 -2.96
N GLN A 255 14.64 10.39 -4.25
CA GLN A 255 16.02 10.27 -4.72
C GLN A 255 16.90 11.40 -4.17
N TRP A 256 16.39 12.63 -4.16
CA TRP A 256 17.10 13.79 -3.64
C TRP A 256 17.29 13.70 -2.11
N GLY A 257 16.28 13.25 -1.35
CA GLY A 257 16.33 13.09 0.11
C GLY A 257 17.28 12.05 0.67
N GLY A 258 17.81 11.15 -0.16
CA GLY A 258 18.74 10.12 0.32
C GLY A 258 18.06 9.01 1.13
N VAL A 259 16.88 8.58 0.69
CA VAL A 259 16.07 7.54 1.33
C VAL A 259 16.71 6.15 1.28
N THR A 260 16.30 5.28 2.20
CA THR A 260 16.54 3.83 2.11
C THR A 260 15.70 3.19 0.98
N PRO A 261 16.05 1.97 0.51
CA PRO A 261 15.23 1.21 -0.44
C PRO A 261 13.77 1.01 0.01
N ALA A 262 13.54 0.70 1.29
CA ALA A 262 12.21 0.50 1.84
C ALA A 262 11.39 1.79 1.81
N GLN A 263 11.97 2.92 2.23
CA GLN A 263 11.34 4.24 2.14
C GLN A 263 11.03 4.64 0.69
N PHE A 264 11.93 4.35 -0.26
CA PHE A 264 11.69 4.62 -1.68
C PHE A 264 10.52 3.79 -2.23
N ARG A 265 10.48 2.50 -1.89
CA ARG A 265 9.37 1.61 -2.28
C ARG A 265 8.04 2.10 -1.72
N ALA A 266 8.00 2.47 -0.44
CA ALA A 266 6.81 3.01 0.20
C ALA A 266 6.30 4.27 -0.52
N ALA A 267 7.21 5.18 -0.88
CA ALA A 267 6.88 6.42 -1.61
C ALA A 267 6.39 6.22 -3.05
N MET A 268 6.91 5.18 -3.71
CA MET A 268 6.60 4.88 -5.10
C MET A 268 5.42 3.92 -5.26
N ALA A 269 4.96 3.28 -4.18
CA ALA A 269 3.82 2.38 -4.21
C ALA A 269 2.57 3.07 -4.78
N MET A 270 1.89 2.36 -5.67
CA MET A 270 0.64 2.84 -6.25
C MET A 270 -0.46 2.85 -5.18
N GLN A 271 -1.22 3.93 -5.15
CA GLN A 271 -2.44 4.06 -4.35
C GLN A 271 -3.66 3.73 -5.22
N ALA A 272 -4.80 3.43 -4.61
CA ALA A 272 -6.04 3.08 -5.31
C ALA A 272 -6.45 4.18 -6.31
N ALA A 273 -6.26 5.45 -5.95
CA ALA A 273 -6.48 6.57 -6.85
C ALA A 273 -5.61 6.49 -8.11
N ASP A 274 -4.33 6.11 -7.98
CA ASP A 274 -3.45 5.97 -9.15
C ASP A 274 -3.98 4.87 -10.07
N VAL A 275 -4.36 3.71 -9.52
CA VAL A 275 -4.86 2.55 -10.28
C VAL A 275 -6.10 2.92 -11.07
N LEU A 276 -7.02 3.65 -10.45
CA LEU A 276 -8.29 4.10 -11.05
C LEU A 276 -8.13 5.30 -11.98
N GLY A 277 -6.96 5.92 -12.06
CA GLY A 277 -6.74 7.13 -12.86
C GLY A 277 -7.47 8.35 -12.29
N ILE A 278 -7.73 8.37 -10.99
CA ILE A 278 -8.40 9.47 -10.29
C ILE A 278 -7.32 10.34 -9.65
N ASN A 279 -7.46 11.66 -9.75
CA ASN A 279 -6.56 12.58 -9.07
C ASN A 279 -6.63 12.34 -7.54
N ARG A 280 -5.46 12.20 -6.89
CA ARG A 280 -5.38 11.88 -5.46
C ARG A 280 -6.03 12.92 -4.55
N LEU A 281 -5.99 14.22 -4.90
CA LEU A 281 -6.70 15.28 -4.18
C LEU A 281 -8.23 15.09 -4.30
N VAL A 282 -8.71 14.75 -5.49
CA VAL A 282 -10.14 14.50 -5.72
C VAL A 282 -10.61 13.24 -4.99
N ALA A 283 -9.76 12.22 -4.94
CA ALA A 283 -10.03 10.96 -4.24
C ALA A 283 -10.19 11.15 -2.72
N ALA A 284 -9.44 12.07 -2.12
CA ALA A 284 -9.50 12.35 -0.68
C ALA A 284 -10.74 13.14 -0.22
N GLY A 285 -11.54 13.71 -1.12
CA GLY A 285 -12.78 14.43 -0.74
C GLY A 285 -12.53 15.84 -0.14
N PRO A 286 -13.58 16.63 0.15
CA PRO A 286 -13.46 18.09 0.28
C PRO A 286 -12.88 18.57 1.61
N THR A 287 -12.27 19.76 1.53
CA THR A 287 -11.46 20.49 2.52
C THR A 287 -12.26 21.53 3.32
N SER A 288 -13.55 21.30 3.65
CA SER A 288 -14.33 22.37 4.33
C SER A 288 -15.67 22.01 4.99
N ALA A 289 -16.03 20.74 5.23
CA ALA A 289 -17.27 20.42 5.94
C ALA A 289 -17.00 19.42 7.06
N ASP A 290 -17.48 19.73 8.27
CA ASP A 290 -17.14 19.08 9.55
C ASP A 290 -17.28 17.53 9.58
N ASN A 291 -17.99 16.94 8.61
CA ASN A 291 -18.24 15.50 8.48
C ASN A 291 -18.05 14.95 7.05
N ALA A 292 -17.25 15.59 6.20
CA ALA A 292 -17.04 15.09 4.84
C ALA A 292 -16.17 13.81 4.84
N TYR A 293 -16.78 12.67 4.53
CA TYR A 293 -16.06 11.42 4.30
C TYR A 293 -15.34 11.43 2.94
N PRO A 294 -14.09 10.91 2.83
CA PRO A 294 -13.36 10.86 1.56
C PRO A 294 -14.13 10.11 0.48
N LYS A 295 -14.24 10.69 -0.72
CA LYS A 295 -15.02 10.08 -1.82
C LYS A 295 -14.55 8.67 -2.17
N LEU A 296 -13.24 8.45 -2.24
CA LEU A 296 -12.68 7.12 -2.51
C LEU A 296 -12.88 6.18 -1.32
N GLY A 297 -12.83 6.72 -0.10
CA GLY A 297 -13.15 5.99 1.12
C GLY A 297 -14.60 5.47 1.10
N SER A 298 -15.57 6.34 0.80
CA SER A 298 -16.98 5.95 0.64
C SER A 298 -17.19 4.97 -0.52
N LEU A 299 -16.46 5.14 -1.63
CA LEU A 299 -16.60 4.24 -2.79
C LEU A 299 -16.21 2.80 -2.47
N PHE A 300 -15.18 2.60 -1.64
CA PHE A 300 -14.67 1.27 -1.29
C PHE A 300 -15.04 0.83 0.13
N THR A 301 -15.91 1.57 0.80
CA THR A 301 -16.27 1.34 2.20
C THR A 301 -15.04 1.20 3.10
N VAL A 302 -14.01 2.02 2.84
CA VAL A 302 -12.82 2.08 3.69
C VAL A 302 -13.28 2.53 5.08
N ARG A 303 -12.73 1.95 6.13
CA ARG A 303 -12.97 2.34 7.53
C ARG A 303 -11.67 2.25 8.30
N GLY A 304 -11.56 2.97 9.40
CA GLY A 304 -10.39 2.79 10.26
C GLY A 304 -10.12 3.90 11.25
N VAL A 305 -9.04 3.71 11.99
CA VAL A 305 -8.50 4.68 12.94
C VAL A 305 -7.13 5.13 12.45
N ILE A 306 -6.95 6.45 12.35
CA ILE A 306 -5.67 7.08 12.01
C ILE A 306 -5.19 7.86 13.23
N THR A 307 -3.97 7.56 13.68
CA THR A 307 -3.33 8.32 14.75
C THR A 307 -2.31 9.26 14.13
N ILE A 308 -2.46 10.54 14.42
CA ILE A 308 -1.47 11.55 14.06
C ILE A 308 -0.66 11.95 15.28
N ARG A 309 0.58 12.38 15.03
CA ARG A 309 1.44 13.06 15.98
C ARG A 309 1.75 14.46 15.46
N ALA A 310 1.59 15.48 16.28
CA ALA A 310 1.81 16.86 15.89
C ALA A 310 2.32 17.70 17.06
N ALA A 311 2.90 18.87 16.76
CA ALA A 311 3.14 19.94 17.73
C ALA A 311 2.20 21.12 17.44
N LEU A 312 2.00 22.00 18.43
CA LEU A 312 1.31 23.28 18.23
C LEU A 312 2.30 24.43 18.28
N ASN A 313 2.14 25.41 17.38
CA ASN A 313 2.84 26.69 17.47
C ASN A 313 2.19 27.62 18.51
N SER A 314 2.73 28.84 18.65
CA SER A 314 2.21 29.86 19.57
C SER A 314 0.77 30.31 19.27
N ASP A 315 0.31 30.11 18.03
CA ASP A 315 -1.02 30.51 17.56
C ASP A 315 -2.02 29.35 17.64
N GLY A 316 -1.62 28.21 18.23
CA GLY A 316 -2.45 27.02 18.35
C GLY A 316 -2.68 26.27 17.03
N LYS A 317 -1.83 26.49 16.02
CA LYS A 317 -1.87 25.75 14.76
C LYS A 317 -0.93 24.56 14.79
N LEU A 318 -1.31 23.49 14.11
CA LEU A 318 -0.47 22.32 13.95
C LEU A 318 0.82 22.66 13.20
N VAL A 319 1.92 22.12 13.71
CA VAL A 319 3.24 22.12 13.07
C VAL A 319 3.60 20.67 12.82
N ASN A 320 3.95 20.36 11.57
CA ASN A 320 4.41 19.06 11.08
C ASN A 320 3.54 17.89 11.56
N PRO A 321 2.21 17.87 11.30
CA PRO A 321 1.38 16.73 11.65
C PRO A 321 1.77 15.52 10.79
N THR A 322 2.11 14.41 11.44
CA THR A 322 2.54 13.16 10.81
C THR A 322 1.63 12.02 11.21
N VAL A 323 1.35 11.08 10.31
CA VAL A 323 0.64 9.85 10.64
C VAL A 323 1.62 8.86 11.27
N VAL A 324 1.30 8.35 12.45
CA VAL A 324 2.17 7.43 13.22
C VAL A 324 1.60 6.02 13.35
N GLN A 325 0.28 5.86 13.22
CA GLN A 325 -0.38 4.55 13.27
C GLN A 325 -1.64 4.55 12.42
N ARG A 326 -1.96 3.39 11.85
CA ARG A 326 -3.15 3.16 11.03
C ARG A 326 -3.74 1.79 11.32
N GLU A 327 -5.05 1.74 11.51
CA GLU A 327 -5.82 0.50 11.53
C GLU A 327 -6.94 0.66 10.50
N ILE A 328 -6.73 0.12 9.29
CA ILE A 328 -7.62 0.32 8.15
C ILE A 328 -8.21 -1.00 7.69
N SER A 329 -9.53 -1.02 7.54
CA SER A 329 -10.30 -2.13 6.98
C SER A 329 -10.94 -1.71 5.66
N VAL A 330 -10.88 -2.62 4.68
CA VAL A 330 -11.51 -2.44 3.37
C VAL A 330 -12.18 -3.75 2.97
N PRO A 331 -13.50 -3.76 2.68
CA PRO A 331 -14.18 -4.93 2.18
C PRO A 331 -13.46 -5.57 0.98
N GLY A 332 -13.32 -6.88 1.03
CA GLY A 332 -12.59 -7.67 0.04
C GLY A 332 -11.14 -7.94 0.38
N LEU A 333 -10.46 -7.10 1.18
CA LEU A 333 -9.04 -7.32 1.54
C LEU A 333 -8.84 -8.31 2.70
N ARG A 334 -9.88 -8.50 3.53
CA ARG A 334 -9.85 -9.42 4.68
C ARG A 334 -8.65 -9.07 5.59
N GLU A 335 -7.79 -10.03 5.92
CA GLU A 335 -6.64 -9.87 6.81
C GLU A 335 -5.40 -9.24 6.13
N VAL A 336 -5.49 -8.84 4.86
CA VAL A 336 -4.38 -8.20 4.15
C VAL A 336 -4.40 -6.69 4.41
N ARG A 337 -3.25 -6.13 4.83
CA ARG A 337 -3.06 -4.69 5.01
C ARG A 337 -3.49 -3.91 3.76
N ALA A 338 -4.29 -2.88 3.95
CA ALA A 338 -4.92 -2.10 2.89
C ALA A 338 -4.01 -1.00 2.31
N LEU A 339 -2.81 -1.36 1.88
CA LEU A 339 -1.75 -0.45 1.42
C LEU A 339 -2.20 0.56 0.35
N ALA A 340 -3.05 0.14 -0.58
CA ALA A 340 -3.56 1.03 -1.64
C ALA A 340 -4.52 2.12 -1.12
N PHE A 341 -5.01 1.98 0.11
CA PHE A 341 -6.03 2.84 0.69
C PHE A 341 -5.50 3.69 1.86
N GLU A 342 -4.28 3.45 2.34
CA GLU A 342 -3.69 4.19 3.46
C GLU A 342 -3.68 5.70 3.18
N GLY A 343 -3.27 6.11 1.97
CA GLY A 343 -3.22 7.51 1.59
C GLY A 343 -4.59 8.22 1.55
N VAL A 344 -5.70 7.47 1.49
CA VAL A 344 -7.06 8.03 1.45
C VAL A 344 -7.43 8.63 2.79
N LEU A 345 -7.28 7.86 3.87
CA LEU A 345 -7.61 8.33 5.21
C LEU A 345 -6.51 9.21 5.79
N ASP A 346 -5.25 9.00 5.42
CA ASP A 346 -4.14 9.86 5.84
C ASP A 346 -4.37 11.32 5.44
N LEU A 347 -4.63 11.56 4.15
CA LEU A 347 -4.78 12.93 3.64
C LEU A 347 -6.03 13.60 4.24
N ALA A 348 -7.12 12.86 4.36
CA ALA A 348 -8.35 13.37 4.96
C ALA A 348 -8.18 13.71 6.44
N THR A 349 -7.46 12.86 7.19
CA THR A 349 -7.14 13.07 8.60
C THR A 349 -6.30 14.31 8.79
N LEU A 350 -5.24 14.47 8.00
CA LEU A 350 -4.34 15.61 8.14
C LEU A 350 -5.01 16.93 7.74
N THR A 351 -5.83 16.94 6.68
CA THR A 351 -6.65 18.10 6.32
C THR A 351 -7.62 18.46 7.44
N LYS A 352 -8.39 17.49 7.95
CA LYS A 352 -9.32 17.72 9.07
C LYS A 352 -8.59 18.24 10.30
N ALA A 353 -7.45 17.66 10.62
CA ALA A 353 -6.62 18.10 11.73
C ALA A 353 -6.14 19.55 11.57
N GLN A 354 -5.74 19.98 10.37
CA GLN A 354 -5.32 21.36 10.10
C GLN A 354 -6.45 22.39 10.28
N GLU A 355 -7.70 22.00 10.05
CA GLU A 355 -8.88 22.85 10.16
C GLU A 355 -9.43 22.97 11.60
N MET A 356 -9.10 22.02 12.48
CA MET A 356 -9.56 22.02 13.87
C MET A 356 -9.01 23.19 14.69
N ASP A 357 -9.81 23.71 15.62
CA ASP A 357 -9.35 24.64 16.65
C ASP A 357 -8.73 23.86 17.82
N TRP A 358 -7.39 23.79 17.84
CA TRP A 358 -6.64 23.08 18.87
C TRP A 358 -6.51 23.86 20.17
N MET A 359 -6.80 25.17 20.20
CA MET A 359 -6.69 25.97 21.41
C MET A 359 -7.78 25.61 22.44
N GLU A 360 -8.96 25.21 21.95
CA GLU A 360 -10.02 24.66 22.80
C GLU A 360 -9.62 23.31 23.42
N TRP A 361 -8.79 22.53 22.70
CA TRP A 361 -8.37 21.20 23.11
C TRP A 361 -7.09 21.17 23.97
N ALA A 362 -6.16 22.12 23.80
CA ALA A 362 -4.85 22.12 24.45
C ALA A 362 -4.61 23.36 25.34
N PRO A 363 -5.37 23.63 26.42
CA PRO A 363 -5.35 24.95 27.04
C PRO A 363 -4.04 25.31 27.78
N LYS A 364 -3.10 24.38 28.04
CA LYS A 364 -2.02 24.60 29.03
C LYS A 364 -0.69 23.87 28.81
N GLN A 365 -0.30 23.48 27.60
CA GLN A 365 0.85 22.55 27.48
C GLN A 365 2.15 23.11 26.86
N GLY A 366 2.16 24.22 26.13
CA GLY A 366 3.37 24.87 25.60
C GLY A 366 4.17 23.97 24.64
N MET A 367 4.03 24.18 23.33
CA MET A 367 4.72 23.43 22.25
C MET A 367 4.99 21.95 22.57
N ARG A 368 3.99 21.21 23.07
CA ARG A 368 4.14 19.78 23.33
C ARG A 368 3.72 19.00 22.10
N LEU A 369 4.57 18.06 21.74
CA LEU A 369 4.24 16.95 20.86
C LEU A 369 3.07 16.17 21.50
N PHE A 370 2.00 15.94 20.74
CA PHE A 370 0.85 15.18 21.18
C PHE A 370 0.42 14.20 20.10
N GLU A 371 -0.35 13.19 20.49
CA GLU A 371 -0.97 12.23 19.58
C GLU A 371 -2.49 12.33 19.66
N ARG A 372 -3.15 12.16 18.50
CA ARG A 372 -4.60 12.21 18.39
C ARG A 372 -5.10 11.17 17.41
N GLU A 373 -6.10 10.43 17.85
CA GLU A 373 -6.84 9.46 17.04
C GLU A 373 -8.00 10.13 16.30
N PHE A 374 -8.20 9.69 15.05
CA PHE A 374 -9.30 10.06 14.19
C PHE A 374 -9.98 8.78 13.70
N GLU A 375 -11.22 8.58 14.13
CA GLU A 375 -12.05 7.46 13.71
C GLU A 375 -12.82 7.83 12.45
N TRP A 376 -12.80 6.92 11.47
CA TRP A 376 -13.47 7.03 10.19
C TRP A 376 -14.42 5.85 10.01
N ASP A 377 -15.71 6.09 10.24
CA ASP A 377 -16.79 5.15 9.96
C ASP A 377 -17.83 5.78 9.01
N LEU A 378 -18.55 4.92 8.27
CA LEU A 378 -19.46 5.30 7.17
C LEU A 378 -20.93 5.29 7.54
#